data_AF-A0A8J2JRI1-F1
#
_entry.id   AF-A0A8J2JRI1-F1
#
_cell.length_a   1.000
_cell.length_b   1.000
_cell.length_c   1.000
_cell.angle_alpha   90.00
_cell.angle_beta   90.00
_cell.angle_gamma   90.00
#
_symmetry.space_group_name_H-M   'P 1'
#
loop_
_entity.id
_entity.type
_entity.pdbx_description
1 polymer ?
#
loop_
_entity_poly.entity_id
_entity_poly.type
_entity_poly.pdbx_seq_one_letter_code
_entity_poly.pdbx_strand_id
1 'polypeptide(L)' 'MIITEYMENGSLDTFLRANDGKFQVIQLVGMLRGIAAGMQYLSEMNYVHRDLAAR' A
#
# COMPACT_ATOMS: atom_id res chain seq x y z
N MET A 1 -23.28 -1.64 4.90
CA MET A 1 -22.14 -2.58 4.87
C MET A 1 -21.43 -2.39 3.55
N ILE A 2 -20.11 -2.16 3.56
CA ILE A 2 -19.27 -2.07 2.36
C ILE A 2 -18.54 -3.41 2.23
N ILE A 3 -18.48 -3.97 1.02
CA ILE A 3 -17.75 -5.22 0.72
C ILE A 3 -16.58 -4.86 -0.20
N THR A 4 -15.38 -5.30 0.13
CA THR A 4 -14.14 -5.10 -0.63
C THR A 4 -13.42 -6.42 -0.83
N GLU A 5 -12.40 -6.43 -1.69
CA GLU A 5 -11.52 -7.59 -1.85
C GLU A 5 -10.80 -7.96 -0.53
N TYR A 6 -10.52 -9.25 -0.36
CA TYR A 6 -9.81 -9.74 0.82
C TYR A 6 -8.29 -9.65 0.59
N MET A 7 -7.60 -8.98 1.51
CA MET A 7 -6.15 -8.84 1.51
C MET A 7 -5.56 -9.72 2.62
N GLU A 8 -4.94 -10.85 2.23
CA GLU A 8 -4.47 -11.88 3.18
C GLU A 8 -3.43 -11.37 4.19
N ASN A 9 -2.64 -10.37 3.81
CA ASN A 9 -1.54 -9.83 4.62
C ASN A 9 -1.97 -8.65 5.52
N GLY A 10 -3.24 -8.25 5.49
CA GLY A 10 -3.77 -7.15 6.27
C GLY A 10 -3.16 -5.79 5.89
N SER A 11 -3.08 -4.87 6.87
CA SER A 11 -2.50 -3.54 6.65
C SER A 11 -0.98 -3.58 6.46
N LEU A 12 -0.47 -2.67 5.64
CA LEU A 12 0.95 -2.65 5.30
C LEU A 12 1.84 -2.35 6.51
N ASP A 13 1.41 -1.48 7.43
CA ASP A 13 2.17 -1.12 8.62
C ASP A 13 2.37 -2.31 9.57
N THR A 14 1.31 -3.07 9.82
CA THR A 14 1.34 -4.26 10.69
C THR A 14 2.17 -5.34 10.02
N PHE A 15 2.01 -5.52 8.70
CA PHE A 15 2.78 -6.48 7.92
C PHE A 15 4.28 -6.17 7.93
N LEU A 16 4.68 -4.91 7.75
CA LEU A 16 6.07 -4.48 7.79
C LEU A 16 6.67 -4.66 9.19
N ARG A 17 5.95 -4.30 10.25
CA ARG A 17 6.41 -4.48 11.64
C ARG A 17 6.61 -5.95 12.00
N ALA A 18 5.69 -6.83 11.59
CA ALA A 18 5.79 -8.27 11.83
C ALA A 18 6.94 -8.94 11.06
N ASN A 19 7.45 -8.27 10.01
CA ASN A 19 8.50 -8.77 9.12
C ASN A 19 9.71 -7.84 9.07
N ASP A 20 9.97 -7.12 10.16
CA ASP A 20 11.10 -6.20 10.25
C ASP A 20 12.43 -6.93 9.97
N GLY A 21 13.27 -6.30 9.15
CA GLY A 21 14.55 -6.87 8.69
C GLY A 21 14.46 -8.08 7.73
N LYS A 22 13.26 -8.57 7.39
CA LYS A 22 13.10 -9.74 6.49
C LYS A 22 13.08 -9.40 5.00
N PHE A 23 12.82 -8.14 4.66
CA PHE A 23 12.74 -7.69 3.27
C PHE A 23 14.05 -7.10 2.77
N GLN A 24 14.41 -7.47 1.56
CA GLN A 24 15.46 -6.76 0.82
C GLN A 24 14.94 -5.39 0.38
N VAL A 25 15.85 -4.42 0.24
CA VAL A 25 15.51 -3.06 -0.20
C VAL A 25 14.72 -3.06 -1.51
N ILE A 26 15.05 -3.95 -2.45
CA ILE A 26 14.34 -4.05 -3.74
C ILE A 26 12.86 -4.44 -3.57
N GLN A 27 12.52 -5.25 -2.58
CA GLN A 27 11.14 -5.63 -2.29
C GLN A 27 10.34 -4.45 -1.72
N LEU A 28 10.97 -3.67 -0.82
CA LEU A 28 10.37 -2.45 -0.27
C LEU A 28 10.12 -1.41 -1.37
N VAL A 29 11.09 -1.22 -2.27
CA VAL A 29 10.93 -0.35 -3.45
C VAL A 29 9.82 -0.86 -4.37
N GLY A 30 9.67 -2.19 -4.52
CA GLY A 30 8.57 -2.80 -5.24
C GLY A 30 7.19 -2.45 -4.66
N MET A 31 7.05 -2.49 -3.33
CA MET A 31 5.81 -2.08 -2.65
C MET A 31 5.51 -0.59 -2.89
N LEU A 32 6.53 0.27 -2.74
CA LEU A 32 6.40 1.71 -3.00
C LEU A 32 5.98 2.01 -4.45
N ARG A 33 6.54 1.28 -5.42
CA ARG A 33 6.15 1.41 -6.84
C ARG A 33 4.66 1.08 -7.04
N GLY A 34 4.16 0.03 -6.41
CA GLY A 34 2.74 -0.33 -6.48
C GLY A 34 1.83 0.76 -5.93
N ILE A 35 2.17 1.30 -4.76
CA ILE A 35 1.43 2.42 -4.13
C ILE A 35 1.46 3.66 -5.03
N ALA A 36 2.63 4.00 -5.57
CA ALA A 36 2.78 5.15 -6.47
C ALA A 36 1.94 5.00 -7.74
N ALA A 37 1.88 3.81 -8.34
CA ALA A 37 1.04 3.54 -9.51
C ALA A 37 -0.46 3.72 -9.19
N GLY A 38 -0.91 3.25 -8.03
CA GLY A 38 -2.29 3.46 -7.57
C GLY A 38 -2.63 4.94 -7.36
N MET A 39 -1.72 5.69 -6.73
CA MET A 39 -1.89 7.13 -6.52
C MET A 39 -1.84 7.94 -7.81
N GLN A 40 -1.01 7.54 -8.77
CA GLN A 40 -1.00 8.11 -10.11
C GLN A 40 -2.36 7.93 -10.78
N TYR A 41 -2.92 6.72 -10.77
CA TYR A 41 -4.25 6.46 -11.32
C TYR A 41 -5.34 7.34 -10.68
N LEU A 42 -5.35 7.46 -9.34
CA LEU A 42 -6.30 8.34 -8.65
C LEU A 42 -6.14 9.80 -9.08
N SER A 43 -4.90 10.27 -9.20
CA SER A 43 -4.61 11.64 -9.66
C SER A 43 -5.07 11.89 -11.09
N GLU A 44 -4.85 10.94 -12.01
CA GLU A 44 -5.32 11.02 -13.40
C GLU A 44 -6.85 11.09 -13.49
N MET A 45 -7.54 10.51 -12.50
CA MET A 45 -9.00 10.57 -12.34
C MET A 45 -9.49 11.82 -11.59
N ASN A 46 -8.61 12.81 -11.35
CA ASN A 46 -8.88 14.02 -10.54
C ASN A 46 -9.36 13.71 -9.11
N TYR A 47 -8.94 12.58 -8.53
CA TYR A 47 -9.31 12.16 -7.18
C TYR A 47 -8.19 12.43 -6.17
N VAL A 48 -8.53 13.11 -5.08
CA VAL A 48 -7.60 13.36 -3.96
C VAL A 48 -7.90 12.36 -2.85
N HIS A 49 -6.96 11.46 -2.56
CA HIS A 49 -7.13 10.41 -1.54
C HIS A 49 -7.35 10.96 -0.12
N ARG A 50 -6.72 12.10 0.21
CA ARG A 50 -6.78 12.82 1.51
C ARG A 50 -6.19 12.10 2.72
N ASP A 51 -6.06 10.77 2.68
CA ASP A 51 -5.59 10.02 3.85
C ASP A 51 -4.67 8.83 3.50
N LEU A 52 -3.70 9.06 2.61
CA LEU A 52 -2.77 8.01 2.20
C LEU A 52 -1.75 7.72 3.33
N ALA A 53 -1.73 6.50 3.82
CA ALA A 53 -0.80 6.03 4.85
C ALA A 53 -0.62 4.50 4.77
N ALA A 54 0.34 3.95 5.51
CA ALA A 54 0.60 2.52 5.55
C ALA A 54 -0.38 1.72 6.44
N ARG A 55 -1.24 2.39 7.22
CA ARG A 55 -2.18 1.77 8.16
C ARG A 55 -3.39 1.16 7.48
#